data_AF-A0A0F9LPQ6-F1
#
_entry.id   AF-A0A0F9LPQ6-F1
#
_cell.length_a   1.000
_cell.length_b   1.000
_cell.length_c   1.000
_cell.angle_alpha   90.00
_cell.angle_beta   90.00
_cell.angle_gamma   90.00
#
_symmetry.space_group_name_H-M   'P 1'
#
loop_
_entity.id
_entity.type
_entity.pdbx_description
1 polymer ?
#
loop_
_entity_poly.entity_id
_entity_poly.type
_entity_poly.pdbx_seq_one_letter_code
_entity_poly.pdbx_strand_id
1 'polypeptide(L)'
;MPKCLECGIDLPHLQWTHFRYNCTGRFLNGAEYREVYSDAKLVDDELAKRMAITEKNLIQKYGKEEGLRRWKIYCDKQAKTNTFEYKKEKYGWTKEEFDEYNKSRAVTIENCIRRHGEEKGLEIWNNYCEQQAYTNTLDYFVEREGSKEKGLEVFLRYNKEKARSQDPYWIAENYNVTFKEALEILSSRSTPRFISEGEKYFVNELEDLLNEQIKYTYKTQQFCIWSKELEVPFFYDVVCTERMKAIEYNGDYWHANPNLYEADYIVKKIKMSAKEIWERDQIKLKCLLERGFEVKVVWESDFLKNEKILEEIVKWWKNSQK
;
A
#
# COMPACT_ATOMS: atom_id res chain seq x y z
N MET A 1 -24.72 -31.25 8.30
CA MET A 1 -24.79 -31.49 9.76
C MET A 1 -23.49 -32.12 10.26
N PRO A 2 -22.83 -31.50 11.25
CA PRO A 2 -21.72 -32.08 11.98
C PRO A 2 -22.02 -33.44 12.61
N LYS A 3 -21.04 -34.36 12.52
CA LYS A 3 -21.04 -35.63 13.23
C LYS A 3 -20.03 -35.60 14.37
N CYS A 4 -20.45 -35.95 15.58
CA CYS A 4 -19.54 -36.12 16.71
C CYS A 4 -18.69 -37.37 16.52
N LEU A 5 -17.36 -37.22 16.44
CA LEU A 5 -16.42 -38.32 16.27
C LEU A 5 -16.21 -39.19 17.53
N GLU A 6 -16.74 -38.77 18.69
CA GLU A 6 -16.68 -39.55 19.94
C GLU A 6 -17.87 -40.51 20.07
N CYS A 7 -19.10 -40.00 19.93
CA CYS A 7 -20.32 -40.79 20.13
C CYS A 7 -21.11 -41.07 18.85
N GLY A 8 -20.67 -40.54 17.70
CA GLY A 8 -21.28 -40.77 16.40
C GLY A 8 -22.57 -40.00 16.11
N ILE A 9 -23.07 -39.17 17.04
CA ILE A 9 -24.33 -38.45 16.85
C ILE A 9 -24.20 -37.30 15.83
N ASP A 10 -25.21 -37.13 15.00
CA ASP A 10 -25.33 -35.99 14.09
C ASP A 10 -26.16 -34.88 14.75
N LEU A 11 -25.57 -33.70 14.90
CA LEU A 11 -26.24 -32.53 15.48
C LEU A 11 -25.99 -31.29 14.61
N PRO A 12 -26.98 -30.38 14.47
CA PRO A 12 -26.76 -29.11 13.76
C PRO A 12 -25.67 -28.23 14.40
N HIS A 13 -25.47 -28.38 15.72
CA HIS A 13 -24.47 -27.66 16.49
C HIS A 13 -24.00 -28.54 17.67
N LEU A 14 -22.74 -28.96 17.64
CA LEU A 14 -22.04 -29.60 18.75
C LEU A 14 -21.65 -28.54 19.80
N GLN A 15 -22.56 -28.24 20.71
CA GLN A 15 -22.36 -27.26 21.79
C GLN A 15 -21.58 -27.87 22.97
N TRP A 16 -21.07 -27.01 23.85
CA TRP A 16 -20.39 -27.43 25.09
C TRP A 16 -21.27 -28.36 25.95
N THR A 17 -22.60 -28.18 25.93
CA THR A 17 -23.55 -29.05 26.64
C THR A 17 -23.56 -30.48 26.07
N HIS A 18 -23.39 -30.63 24.76
CA HIS A 18 -23.24 -31.95 24.15
C HIS A 18 -21.97 -32.63 24.65
N PHE A 19 -20.82 -31.96 24.55
CA PHE A 19 -19.54 -32.54 24.97
C PHE A 19 -19.51 -32.92 26.45
N ARG A 20 -20.05 -32.05 27.31
CA ARG A 20 -19.99 -32.20 28.76
C ARG A 20 -21.01 -33.19 29.33
N TYR A 21 -22.21 -33.25 28.75
CA TYR A 21 -23.34 -33.99 29.37
C TYR A 21 -23.99 -35.04 28.47
N ASN A 22 -23.95 -34.86 27.13
CA ASN A 22 -24.67 -35.73 26.18
C ASN A 22 -23.73 -36.56 25.30
N CYS A 23 -22.45 -36.63 25.66
CA CYS A 23 -21.39 -37.38 24.98
C CYS A 23 -20.62 -38.20 26.03
N THR A 24 -19.32 -38.42 25.81
CA THR A 24 -18.42 -39.15 26.71
C THR A 24 -18.01 -38.34 27.94
N GLY A 25 -18.28 -37.03 27.98
CA GLY A 25 -17.80 -36.13 29.04
C GLY A 25 -16.31 -35.83 28.99
N ARG A 26 -15.58 -36.40 28.01
CA ARG A 26 -14.13 -36.24 27.82
C ARG A 26 -13.72 -34.79 27.56
N PHE A 27 -14.57 -34.02 26.89
CA PHE A 27 -14.29 -32.64 26.50
C PHE A 27 -15.26 -31.69 27.20
N LEU A 28 -14.74 -30.56 27.69
CA LEU A 28 -15.56 -29.52 28.32
C LEU A 28 -16.22 -28.61 27.28
N ASN A 29 -15.61 -28.48 26.11
CA ASN A 29 -16.02 -27.55 25.07
C ASN A 29 -15.45 -27.95 23.70
N GLY A 30 -15.89 -27.23 22.66
CA GLY A 30 -15.47 -27.49 21.29
C GLY A 30 -14.01 -27.12 20.97
N ALA A 31 -13.33 -26.35 21.82
CA ALA A 31 -11.91 -26.05 21.61
C ALA A 31 -11.06 -27.29 21.93
N GLU A 32 -11.23 -27.86 23.12
CA GLU A 32 -10.57 -29.12 23.52
C GLU A 32 -10.89 -30.26 22.54
N TYR A 33 -12.14 -30.32 22.07
CA TYR A 33 -12.53 -31.30 21.07
C TYR A 33 -11.73 -31.17 19.77
N ARG A 34 -11.44 -29.93 19.31
CA ARG A 34 -10.64 -29.69 18.10
C ARG A 34 -9.14 -29.81 18.30
N GLU A 35 -8.65 -29.82 19.54
CA GLU A 35 -7.24 -30.18 19.80
C GLU A 35 -6.97 -31.64 19.43
N VAL A 36 -7.97 -32.52 19.64
CA VAL A 36 -7.90 -33.93 19.25
C VAL A 36 -8.39 -34.15 17.82
N TYR A 37 -9.42 -33.43 17.40
CA TYR A 37 -10.03 -33.54 16.08
C TYR A 37 -9.99 -32.20 15.33
N SER A 38 -8.80 -31.83 14.83
CA SER A 38 -8.52 -30.52 14.23
C SER A 38 -9.53 -30.08 13.16
N ASP A 39 -9.94 -31.00 12.30
CA ASP A 39 -10.82 -30.72 11.16
C ASP A 39 -12.31 -30.91 11.45
N ALA A 40 -12.67 -31.21 12.71
CA ALA A 40 -14.05 -31.46 13.05
C ALA A 40 -14.90 -30.19 13.00
N LYS A 41 -15.90 -30.19 12.12
CA LYS A 41 -16.93 -29.14 12.08
C LYS A 41 -17.79 -29.22 13.35
N LEU A 42 -18.01 -28.07 14.00
CA LEU A 42 -18.86 -27.99 15.20
C LEU A 42 -20.27 -27.51 14.90
N VAL A 43 -20.45 -26.75 13.83
CA VAL A 43 -21.72 -26.14 13.45
C VAL A 43 -21.95 -26.40 11.98
N ASP A 44 -23.19 -26.68 11.61
CA ASP A 44 -23.61 -26.73 10.21
C ASP A 44 -23.42 -25.36 9.54
N ASP A 45 -22.93 -25.34 8.30
CA ASP A 45 -22.54 -24.11 7.61
C ASP A 45 -23.74 -23.15 7.40
N GLU A 46 -24.93 -23.68 7.11
CA GLU A 46 -26.15 -22.88 6.93
C GLU A 46 -26.66 -22.34 8.28
N LEU A 47 -26.56 -23.16 9.34
CA LEU A 47 -26.87 -22.69 10.69
C LEU A 47 -25.90 -21.59 11.13
N ALA A 48 -24.61 -21.74 10.86
CA ALA A 48 -23.58 -20.76 11.18
C ALA A 48 -23.86 -19.42 10.48
N LYS A 49 -24.18 -19.44 9.17
CA LYS A 49 -24.56 -18.24 8.40
C LYS A 49 -25.77 -17.52 8.99
N ARG A 50 -26.80 -18.27 9.39
CA ARG A 50 -28.03 -17.71 9.98
C ARG A 50 -27.80 -17.12 11.38
N MET A 51 -26.90 -17.71 12.17
CA MET A 51 -26.57 -17.25 13.51
C MET A 51 -25.55 -16.11 13.54
N ALA A 52 -24.85 -15.86 12.42
CA ALA A 52 -23.85 -14.81 12.33
C ALA A 52 -24.46 -13.44 12.68
N ILE A 53 -23.73 -12.64 13.45
CA ILE A 53 -24.11 -11.26 13.74
C ILE A 53 -23.74 -10.42 12.52
N THR A 54 -24.71 -10.22 11.64
CA THR A 54 -24.61 -9.35 10.47
C THR A 54 -25.71 -8.30 10.53
N GLU A 55 -25.51 -7.16 9.90
CA GLU A 55 -26.55 -6.13 9.76
C GLU A 55 -27.86 -6.72 9.25
N LYS A 56 -27.79 -7.50 8.17
CA LYS A 56 -28.93 -8.19 7.56
C LYS A 56 -29.65 -9.11 8.54
N ASN A 57 -28.91 -9.96 9.27
CA ASN A 57 -29.51 -10.90 10.20
C ASN A 57 -30.17 -10.17 11.40
N LEU A 58 -29.57 -9.08 11.87
CA LEU A 58 -30.15 -8.26 12.93
C LEU A 58 -31.41 -7.52 12.46
N ILE A 59 -31.41 -6.96 11.24
CA ILE A 59 -32.60 -6.35 10.62
C ILE A 59 -33.71 -7.39 10.44
N GLN A 60 -33.37 -8.57 9.93
CA GLN A 60 -34.35 -9.65 9.73
C GLN A 60 -34.97 -10.09 11.07
N LYS A 61 -34.17 -10.13 12.15
CA LYS A 61 -34.62 -10.63 13.45
C LYS A 61 -35.36 -9.59 14.29
N TYR A 62 -34.96 -8.32 14.23
CA TYR A 62 -35.43 -7.27 15.14
C TYR A 62 -36.17 -6.12 14.42
N GLY A 63 -36.30 -6.18 13.10
CA GLY A 63 -36.82 -5.09 12.28
C GLY A 63 -35.74 -4.06 11.92
N LYS A 64 -36.03 -3.21 10.94
CA LYS A 64 -35.05 -2.28 10.34
C LYS A 64 -34.45 -1.32 11.37
N GLU A 65 -35.28 -0.63 12.15
CA GLU A 65 -34.81 0.39 13.10
C GLU A 65 -33.98 -0.21 14.25
N GLU A 66 -34.55 -1.17 14.99
CA GLU A 66 -33.86 -1.81 16.12
C GLU A 66 -32.68 -2.68 15.65
N GLY A 67 -32.77 -3.32 14.49
CA GLY A 67 -31.69 -4.08 13.88
C GLY A 67 -30.48 -3.22 13.55
N LEU A 68 -30.69 -2.06 12.93
CA LEU A 68 -29.63 -1.07 12.64
C LEU A 68 -29.02 -0.51 13.94
N ARG A 69 -29.85 -0.20 14.94
CA ARG A 69 -29.36 0.24 16.25
C ARG A 69 -28.45 -0.80 16.90
N ARG A 70 -28.87 -2.08 16.92
CA ARG A 70 -28.06 -3.18 17.47
C ARG A 70 -26.78 -3.42 16.69
N TRP A 71 -26.85 -3.32 15.37
CA TRP A 71 -25.67 -3.42 14.51
C TRP A 71 -24.65 -2.34 14.85
N LYS A 72 -25.10 -1.08 14.98
CA LYS A 72 -24.24 0.03 15.41
C LYS A 72 -23.59 -0.23 16.77
N ILE A 73 -24.36 -0.65 17.77
CA ILE A 73 -23.81 -0.98 19.11
C ILE A 73 -22.75 -2.09 19.02
N TYR A 74 -23.00 -3.12 18.20
CA TYR A 74 -22.04 -4.19 17.98
C TYR A 74 -20.74 -3.67 17.33
N CYS A 75 -20.85 -2.86 16.27
CA CYS A 75 -19.71 -2.24 15.60
C CYS A 75 -18.91 -1.33 16.54
N ASP A 76 -19.58 -0.46 17.30
CA ASP A 76 -18.94 0.46 18.25
C ASP A 76 -18.18 -0.32 19.34
N LYS A 77 -18.78 -1.42 19.85
CA LYS A 77 -18.11 -2.31 20.79
C LYS A 77 -16.89 -2.98 20.15
N GLN A 78 -17.00 -3.51 18.94
CA GLN A 78 -15.88 -4.14 18.25
C GLN A 78 -14.73 -3.15 18.04
N ALA A 79 -15.03 -1.94 17.56
CA ALA A 79 -14.06 -0.88 17.36
C ALA A 79 -13.29 -0.58 18.66
N LYS A 80 -14.01 -0.37 19.77
CA LYS A 80 -13.39 -0.15 21.09
C LYS A 80 -12.55 -1.35 21.55
N THR A 81 -13.08 -2.57 21.46
CA THR A 81 -12.40 -3.75 22.02
C THR A 81 -11.16 -4.22 21.25
N ASN A 82 -10.97 -3.70 20.03
CA ASN A 82 -9.83 -4.00 19.19
C ASN A 82 -8.74 -2.90 19.24
N THR A 83 -8.88 -1.87 20.08
CA THR A 83 -7.80 -0.90 20.28
C THR A 83 -6.73 -1.43 21.23
N PHE A 84 -5.52 -0.88 21.13
CA PHE A 84 -4.43 -1.23 22.02
C PHE A 84 -4.75 -0.87 23.47
N GLU A 85 -5.35 0.31 23.70
CA GLU A 85 -5.69 0.82 25.03
C GLU A 85 -6.63 -0.14 25.75
N TYR A 86 -7.65 -0.64 25.06
CA TYR A 86 -8.57 -1.62 25.62
C TYR A 86 -7.87 -2.93 25.97
N LYS A 87 -7.00 -3.44 25.08
CA LYS A 87 -6.27 -4.70 25.32
C LYS A 87 -5.27 -4.57 26.47
N LYS A 88 -4.58 -3.44 26.55
CA LYS A 88 -3.67 -3.09 27.66
C LYS A 88 -4.42 -3.03 28.99
N GLU A 89 -5.52 -2.28 29.05
CA GLU A 89 -6.31 -2.14 30.28
C GLU A 89 -6.93 -3.48 30.72
N LYS A 90 -7.49 -4.25 29.76
CA LYS A 90 -8.27 -5.44 30.09
C LYS A 90 -7.42 -6.70 30.32
N TYR A 91 -6.33 -6.84 29.57
CA TYR A 91 -5.51 -8.06 29.53
C TYR A 91 -4.04 -7.81 29.88
N GLY A 92 -3.62 -6.57 30.12
CA GLY A 92 -2.23 -6.24 30.45
C GLY A 92 -1.29 -6.28 29.25
N TRP A 93 -1.80 -6.30 28.01
CA TRP A 93 -0.97 -6.48 26.82
C TRP A 93 0.08 -5.39 26.63
N THR A 94 1.29 -5.80 26.25
CA THR A 94 2.32 -4.89 25.74
C THR A 94 2.01 -4.48 24.30
N LYS A 95 2.70 -3.44 23.80
CA LYS A 95 2.51 -2.97 22.43
C LYS A 95 2.94 -4.03 21.43
N GLU A 96 4.00 -4.76 21.75
CA GLU A 96 4.55 -5.86 20.97
C GLU A 96 3.55 -7.02 20.86
N GLU A 97 2.92 -7.43 21.97
CA GLU A 97 1.89 -8.48 21.97
C GLU A 97 0.67 -8.07 21.13
N PHE A 98 0.25 -6.80 21.20
CA PHE A 98 -0.84 -6.28 20.39
C PHE A 98 -0.50 -6.26 18.90
N ASP A 99 0.71 -5.85 18.54
CA ASP A 99 1.16 -5.82 17.16
C ASP A 99 1.32 -7.24 16.59
N GLU A 100 1.82 -8.19 17.38
CA GLU A 100 1.89 -9.60 17.00
C GLU A 100 0.49 -10.22 16.83
N TYR A 101 -0.44 -9.89 17.73
CA TYR A 101 -1.83 -10.28 17.56
C TYR A 101 -2.42 -9.75 16.25
N ASN A 102 -2.17 -8.49 15.89
CA ASN A 102 -2.64 -7.92 14.62
C ASN A 102 -1.99 -8.59 13.40
N LYS A 103 -0.67 -8.85 13.44
CA LYS A 103 0.05 -9.59 12.40
C LYS A 103 -0.52 -11.00 12.22
N SER A 104 -0.78 -11.71 13.31
CA SER A 104 -1.35 -13.07 13.29
C SER A 104 -2.74 -13.13 12.65
N ARG A 105 -3.48 -12.01 12.65
CA ARG A 105 -4.83 -11.84 12.13
C ARG A 105 -4.90 -11.27 10.72
N ALA A 106 -3.84 -10.60 10.26
CA ALA A 106 -3.75 -10.04 8.92
C ALA A 106 -4.10 -11.08 7.85
N VAL A 107 -4.77 -10.63 6.79
CA VAL A 107 -5.01 -11.45 5.60
C VAL A 107 -3.72 -11.40 4.78
N THR A 108 -2.88 -12.42 4.94
CA THR A 108 -1.69 -12.65 4.13
C THR A 108 -1.78 -14.04 3.52
N ILE A 109 -1.02 -14.30 2.46
CA ILE A 109 -0.99 -15.63 1.85
C ILE A 109 -0.60 -16.70 2.87
N GLU A 110 0.41 -16.44 3.71
CA GLU A 110 0.89 -17.34 4.75
C GLU A 110 -0.19 -17.59 5.81
N ASN A 111 -0.88 -16.53 6.26
CA ASN A 111 -1.95 -16.66 7.25
C ASN A 111 -3.17 -17.38 6.68
N CYS A 112 -3.48 -17.22 5.39
CA CYS A 112 -4.57 -17.96 4.76
C CYS A 112 -4.23 -19.45 4.66
N ILE A 113 -3.03 -19.79 4.20
CA ILE A 113 -2.53 -21.17 4.13
C ILE A 113 -2.50 -21.80 5.51
N ARG A 114 -1.95 -21.10 6.51
CA ARG A 114 -1.87 -21.59 7.90
C ARG A 114 -3.23 -21.90 8.51
N ARG A 115 -4.28 -21.14 8.18
CA ARG A 115 -5.63 -21.31 8.76
C ARG A 115 -6.52 -22.27 8.00
N HIS A 116 -6.31 -22.41 6.69
CA HIS A 116 -7.25 -23.08 5.81
C HIS A 116 -6.62 -24.23 4.99
N GLY A 117 -5.32 -24.47 5.14
CA GLY A 117 -4.56 -25.39 4.28
C GLY A 117 -4.11 -24.72 2.98
N GLU A 118 -3.20 -25.37 2.25
CA GLU A 118 -2.55 -24.79 1.07
C GLU A 118 -3.55 -24.45 -0.05
N GLU A 119 -4.32 -25.43 -0.52
CA GLU A 119 -5.27 -25.25 -1.62
C GLU A 119 -6.33 -24.18 -1.29
N LYS A 120 -7.03 -24.32 -0.15
CA LYS A 120 -8.10 -23.39 0.23
C LYS A 120 -7.55 -22.03 0.64
N GLY A 121 -6.37 -21.98 1.25
CA GLY A 121 -5.69 -20.75 1.62
C GLY A 121 -5.31 -19.91 0.41
N LEU A 122 -4.78 -20.55 -0.64
CA LEU A 122 -4.48 -19.88 -1.91
C LEU A 122 -5.73 -19.35 -2.60
N GLU A 123 -6.82 -20.12 -2.62
CA GLU A 123 -8.11 -19.66 -3.16
C GLU A 123 -8.62 -18.42 -2.42
N ILE A 124 -8.58 -18.43 -1.08
CA ILE A 124 -9.01 -17.29 -0.25
C ILE A 124 -8.13 -16.06 -0.51
N TRP A 125 -6.81 -16.25 -0.62
CA TRP A 125 -5.87 -15.15 -0.89
C TRP A 125 -6.11 -14.52 -2.27
N ASN A 126 -6.26 -15.33 -3.31
CA ASN A 126 -6.54 -14.85 -4.66
C ASN A 126 -7.86 -14.07 -4.71
N ASN A 127 -8.93 -14.62 -4.13
CA ASN A 127 -10.22 -13.94 -4.02
C ASN A 127 -10.08 -12.61 -3.26
N TYR A 128 -9.30 -12.57 -2.18
CA TYR A 128 -9.03 -11.33 -1.45
C TYR A 128 -8.33 -10.29 -2.34
N CYS A 129 -7.28 -10.68 -3.07
CA CYS A 129 -6.56 -9.81 -4.00
C CYS A 129 -7.48 -9.27 -5.10
N GLU A 130 -8.33 -10.12 -5.70
CA GLU A 130 -9.31 -9.72 -6.71
C GLU A 130 -10.31 -8.70 -6.16
N GLN A 131 -10.84 -8.95 -4.96
CA GLN A 131 -11.75 -8.01 -4.30
C GLN A 131 -11.05 -6.69 -3.95
N GLN A 132 -9.80 -6.72 -3.48
CA GLN A 132 -9.04 -5.49 -3.25
C GLN A 132 -8.82 -4.71 -4.55
N ALA A 133 -8.49 -5.38 -5.66
CA ALA A 133 -8.37 -4.71 -6.95
C ALA A 133 -9.72 -4.10 -7.40
N TYR A 134 -10.80 -4.87 -7.31
CA TYR A 134 -12.14 -4.46 -7.74
C TYR A 134 -12.67 -3.27 -6.94
N THR A 135 -12.56 -3.30 -5.61
CA THR A 135 -13.04 -2.24 -4.70
C THR A 135 -12.31 -0.90 -4.85
N ASN A 136 -11.28 -0.85 -5.70
CA ASN A 136 -10.54 0.35 -6.07
C ASN A 136 -10.83 0.82 -7.51
N THR A 137 -11.82 0.23 -8.19
CA THR A 137 -12.23 0.60 -9.55
C THR A 137 -13.41 1.57 -9.54
N LEU A 138 -13.57 2.36 -10.62
CA LEU A 138 -14.76 3.20 -10.81
C LEU A 138 -16.05 2.37 -10.78
N ASP A 139 -16.04 1.19 -11.39
CA ASP A 139 -17.22 0.31 -11.48
C ASP A 139 -17.77 -0.06 -10.10
N TYR A 140 -16.89 -0.41 -9.16
CA TYR A 140 -17.29 -0.64 -7.76
C TYR A 140 -18.02 0.55 -7.14
N PHE A 141 -17.52 1.77 -7.33
CA PHE A 141 -18.19 2.97 -6.81
C PHE A 141 -19.52 3.22 -7.53
N VAL A 142 -19.60 2.99 -8.84
CA VAL A 142 -20.87 3.12 -9.59
C VAL A 142 -21.92 2.12 -9.10
N GLU A 143 -21.55 0.85 -8.91
CA GLU A 143 -22.45 -0.18 -8.38
C GLU A 143 -22.90 0.14 -6.96
N ARG A 144 -21.97 0.55 -6.09
CA ARG A 144 -22.28 0.86 -4.68
C ARG A 144 -23.20 2.06 -4.53
N GLU A 145 -22.97 3.12 -5.30
CA GLU A 145 -23.76 4.35 -5.22
C GLU A 145 -25.06 4.29 -6.05
N GLY A 146 -25.19 3.31 -6.95
CA GLY A 146 -26.36 3.09 -7.80
C GLY A 146 -26.55 4.16 -8.90
N SER A 147 -25.55 5.01 -9.15
CA SER A 147 -25.55 6.04 -10.19
C SER A 147 -24.13 6.27 -10.69
N LYS A 148 -23.99 6.44 -12.02
CA LYS A 148 -22.70 6.71 -12.65
C LYS A 148 -22.12 8.04 -12.21
N GLU A 149 -22.97 9.06 -12.09
CA GLU A 149 -22.60 10.41 -11.69
C GLU A 149 -22.08 10.41 -10.25
N LYS A 150 -22.85 9.82 -9.31
CA LYS A 150 -22.45 9.72 -7.89
C LYS A 150 -21.22 8.84 -7.71
N GLY A 151 -21.17 7.70 -8.41
CA GLY A 151 -20.01 6.80 -8.37
C GLY A 151 -18.73 7.50 -8.81
N LEU A 152 -18.79 8.28 -9.90
CA LEU A 152 -17.66 9.08 -10.37
C LEU A 152 -17.24 10.15 -9.36
N GLU A 153 -18.19 10.89 -8.79
CA GLU A 153 -17.92 11.90 -7.77
C GLU A 153 -17.18 11.29 -6.56
N VAL A 154 -17.69 10.18 -6.03
CA VAL A 154 -17.10 9.51 -4.87
C VAL A 154 -15.75 8.89 -5.20
N PHE A 155 -15.58 8.30 -6.38
CA PHE A 155 -14.31 7.74 -6.86
C PHE A 155 -13.23 8.82 -6.96
N LEU A 156 -13.54 9.96 -7.58
CA LEU A 156 -12.61 11.09 -7.71
C LEU A 156 -12.23 11.65 -6.34
N ARG A 157 -13.19 11.83 -5.44
CA ARG A 157 -12.92 12.24 -4.06
C ARG A 157 -12.04 11.24 -3.32
N TYR A 158 -12.34 9.95 -3.41
CA TYR A 158 -11.55 8.89 -2.78
C TYR A 158 -10.09 8.88 -3.26
N ASN A 159 -9.86 9.04 -4.56
CA ASN A 159 -8.51 9.13 -5.12
C ASN A 159 -7.79 10.40 -4.68
N LYS A 160 -8.49 11.53 -4.59
CA LYS A 160 -7.94 12.78 -4.05
C LYS A 160 -7.52 12.63 -2.58
N GLU A 161 -8.34 11.99 -1.75
CA GLU A 161 -8.00 11.71 -0.35
C GLU A 161 -6.75 10.83 -0.23
N LYS A 162 -6.62 9.80 -1.09
CA LYS A 162 -5.41 8.97 -1.13
C LYS A 162 -4.16 9.77 -1.49
N ALA A 163 -4.29 10.67 -2.45
CA ALA A 163 -3.20 11.53 -2.90
C ALA A 163 -2.74 12.52 -1.80
N ARG A 164 -3.58 12.87 -0.82
CA ARG A 164 -3.18 13.74 0.31
C ARG A 164 -2.01 13.19 1.11
N SER A 165 -1.87 11.88 1.17
CA SER A 165 -0.69 11.27 1.80
C SER A 165 0.62 11.66 1.11
N GLN A 166 0.58 12.20 -0.12
CA GLN A 166 1.72 12.73 -0.86
C GLN A 166 1.87 14.26 -0.75
N ASP A 167 0.94 14.93 -0.07
CA ASP A 167 0.97 16.38 0.15
C ASP A 167 1.77 16.69 1.43
N PRO A 168 2.91 17.40 1.33
CA PRO A 168 3.74 17.75 2.48
C PRO A 168 3.03 18.66 3.49
N TYR A 169 2.06 19.48 3.09
CA TYR A 169 1.28 20.30 4.03
C TYR A 169 0.38 19.44 4.91
N TRP A 170 -0.31 18.48 4.29
CA TRP A 170 -1.12 17.51 5.03
C TRP A 170 -0.28 16.65 5.96
N ILE A 171 0.90 16.19 5.51
CA ILE A 171 1.83 15.42 6.35
C ILE A 171 2.32 16.27 7.53
N ALA A 172 2.72 17.51 7.28
CA ALA A 172 3.18 18.43 8.33
C ALA A 172 2.13 18.61 9.43
N GLU A 173 0.86 18.82 9.05
CA GLU A 173 -0.24 18.95 9.99
C GLU A 173 -0.52 17.65 10.75
N ASN A 174 -0.69 16.53 10.03
CA ASN A 174 -1.09 15.26 10.64
C ASN A 174 -0.02 14.65 11.57
N TYR A 175 1.25 14.85 11.24
CA TYR A 175 2.37 14.34 12.03
C TYR A 175 2.94 15.39 12.98
N ASN A 176 2.42 16.63 12.95
CA ASN A 176 2.92 17.77 13.71
C ASN A 176 4.44 17.98 13.53
N VAL A 177 4.86 18.05 12.26
CA VAL A 177 6.27 18.26 11.84
C VAL A 177 6.39 19.48 10.94
N THR A 178 7.60 19.97 10.73
CA THR A 178 7.85 21.07 9.79
C THR A 178 7.65 20.63 8.34
N PHE A 179 7.43 21.59 7.44
CA PHE A 179 7.33 21.32 5.99
C PHE A 179 8.58 20.61 5.43
N LYS A 180 9.77 20.95 5.94
CA LYS A 180 11.03 20.31 5.52
C LYS A 180 11.07 18.85 5.96
N GLU A 181 10.72 18.56 7.21
CA GLU A 181 10.62 17.18 7.71
C GLU A 181 9.54 16.38 6.95
N ALA A 182 8.42 17.01 6.59
CA ALA A 182 7.41 16.38 5.76
C ALA A 182 7.95 15.97 4.37
N LEU A 183 8.80 16.79 3.75
CA LEU A 183 9.50 16.43 2.50
C LEU A 183 10.50 15.28 2.70
N GLU A 184 11.19 15.23 3.85
CA GLU A 184 12.09 14.13 4.20
C GLU A 184 11.32 12.82 4.43
N ILE A 185 10.13 12.90 5.04
CA ILE A 185 9.20 11.77 5.16
C ILE A 185 8.76 11.29 3.77
N LEU A 186 8.47 12.20 2.83
CA LEU A 186 8.12 11.82 1.46
C LEU A 186 9.29 11.17 0.72
N SER A 187 10.48 11.76 0.84
CA SER A 187 11.73 11.23 0.29
C SER A 187 12.01 9.80 0.77
N SER A 188 11.84 9.53 2.07
CA SER A 188 12.06 8.19 2.66
C SER A 188 11.02 7.14 2.25
N ARG A 189 9.87 7.55 1.71
CA ARG A 189 8.87 6.62 1.14
C ARG A 189 9.21 6.17 -0.27
N SER A 190 10.15 6.83 -0.95
CA SER A 190 10.60 6.37 -2.26
C SER A 190 11.24 4.99 -2.11
N THR A 191 10.77 4.04 -2.93
CA THR A 191 11.27 2.66 -2.88
C THR A 191 12.24 2.41 -4.02
N PRO A 192 13.36 1.71 -3.81
CA PRO A 192 14.33 1.37 -4.87
C PRO A 192 13.76 0.55 -6.04
N ARG A 193 12.51 0.04 -5.93
CA ARG A 193 11.83 -0.74 -6.97
C ARG A 193 11.59 0.06 -8.25
N PHE A 194 11.51 1.39 -8.18
CA PHE A 194 11.24 2.26 -9.33
C PHE A 194 12.52 2.80 -9.99
N ILE A 195 13.69 2.43 -9.49
CA ILE A 195 14.99 2.89 -9.95
C ILE A 195 15.50 1.88 -10.98
N SER A 196 15.80 2.37 -12.19
CA SER A 196 16.23 1.51 -13.29
C SER A 196 17.64 0.94 -13.06
N GLU A 197 17.95 -0.23 -13.61
CA GLU A 197 19.32 -0.77 -13.57
C GLU A 197 20.31 0.15 -14.30
N GLY A 198 19.85 0.85 -15.35
CA GLY A 198 20.65 1.85 -16.05
C GLY A 198 21.02 3.04 -15.15
N GLU A 199 20.07 3.58 -14.38
CA GLU A 199 20.33 4.65 -13.40
C GLU A 199 21.30 4.17 -12.31
N LYS A 200 21.11 2.95 -11.80
CA LYS A 200 22.03 2.38 -10.81
C LYS A 200 23.44 2.29 -11.35
N TYR A 201 23.59 1.76 -12.56
CA TYR A 201 24.87 1.66 -13.24
C TYR A 201 25.52 3.05 -13.43
N PHE A 202 24.75 4.01 -13.96
CA PHE A 202 25.19 5.39 -14.12
C PHE A 202 25.70 6.02 -12.81
N VAL A 203 24.93 5.91 -11.73
CA VAL A 203 25.29 6.48 -10.43
C VAL A 203 26.52 5.81 -9.84
N ASN A 204 26.66 4.49 -9.97
CA ASN A 204 27.85 3.77 -9.51
C ASN A 204 29.11 4.30 -10.20
N GLU A 205 29.13 4.31 -11.53
CA GLU A 205 30.27 4.78 -12.30
C GLU A 205 30.59 6.25 -12.02
N LEU A 206 29.57 7.09 -11.87
CA LEU A 206 29.75 8.49 -11.52
C LEU A 206 30.42 8.66 -10.15
N GLU A 207 29.91 8.02 -9.11
CA GLU A 207 30.50 8.12 -7.76
C GLU A 207 31.92 7.55 -7.69
N ASP A 208 32.17 6.43 -8.40
CA ASP A 208 33.49 5.81 -8.47
C ASP A 208 34.51 6.73 -9.16
N LEU A 209 34.14 7.37 -10.26
CA LEU A 209 34.99 8.34 -10.96
C LEU A 209 35.19 9.65 -10.18
N LEU A 210 34.20 10.07 -9.41
CA LEU A 210 34.32 11.22 -8.52
C LEU A 210 35.15 10.89 -7.28
N ASN A 211 35.21 9.62 -6.89
CA ASN A 211 35.73 9.14 -5.61
C ASN A 211 35.06 9.86 -4.43
N GLU A 212 33.75 10.11 -4.54
CA GLU A 212 32.91 10.73 -3.50
C GLU A 212 31.52 10.10 -3.53
N GLN A 213 30.88 9.92 -2.37
CA GLN A 213 29.49 9.53 -2.29
C GLN A 213 28.60 10.78 -2.41
N ILE A 214 27.65 10.76 -3.33
CA ILE A 214 26.73 11.87 -3.52
C ILE A 214 25.57 11.72 -2.52
N LYS A 215 25.20 12.83 -1.87
CA LYS A 215 24.24 12.82 -0.77
C LYS A 215 22.87 12.25 -1.15
N TYR A 216 22.33 12.65 -2.30
CA TYR A 216 21.00 12.22 -2.74
C TYR A 216 21.12 11.40 -4.03
N THR A 217 21.06 10.08 -3.88
CA THR A 217 21.08 9.11 -4.98
C THR A 217 20.19 7.92 -4.65
N TYR A 218 20.10 6.95 -5.58
CA TYR A 218 19.45 5.67 -5.33
C TYR A 218 20.05 4.89 -4.13
N LYS A 219 21.34 5.11 -3.82
CA LYS A 219 22.03 4.40 -2.72
C LYS A 219 21.65 4.95 -1.35
N THR A 220 21.21 6.20 -1.30
CA THR A 220 20.88 6.91 -0.06
C THR A 220 19.38 7.18 -0.01
N GLN A 221 18.97 8.37 -0.44
CA GLN A 221 17.59 8.79 -0.58
C GLN A 221 17.47 9.75 -1.77
N GLN A 222 16.35 9.74 -2.46
CA GLN A 222 16.11 10.69 -3.54
C GLN A 222 15.77 12.08 -2.99
N PHE A 223 16.29 13.12 -3.62
CA PHE A 223 15.95 14.50 -3.25
C PHE A 223 14.51 14.80 -3.68
N CYS A 224 13.72 15.44 -2.83
CA CYS A 224 12.30 15.72 -3.09
C CYS A 224 12.02 17.23 -3.06
N ILE A 225 11.35 17.73 -4.10
CA ILE A 225 10.80 19.08 -4.15
C ILE A 225 9.29 19.00 -4.41
N TRP A 226 8.50 19.72 -3.62
CA TRP A 226 7.09 19.93 -3.90
C TRP A 226 6.88 20.94 -5.03
N SER A 227 6.21 20.52 -6.11
CA SER A 227 5.73 21.43 -7.15
C SER A 227 4.38 22.00 -6.73
N LYS A 228 4.34 23.32 -6.48
CA LYS A 228 3.08 24.03 -6.25
C LYS A 228 2.23 24.15 -7.51
N GLU A 229 2.88 24.16 -8.68
CA GLU A 229 2.20 24.31 -9.97
C GLU A 229 1.36 23.07 -10.31
N LEU A 230 1.89 21.88 -10.01
CA LEU A 230 1.22 20.61 -10.30
C LEU A 230 0.66 19.90 -9.06
N GLU A 231 0.85 20.46 -7.87
CA GLU A 231 0.46 19.87 -6.57
C GLU A 231 0.96 18.41 -6.41
N VAL A 232 2.22 18.18 -6.75
CA VAL A 232 2.85 16.85 -6.66
C VAL A 232 4.29 16.94 -6.15
N PRO A 233 4.80 15.88 -5.47
CA PRO A 233 6.22 15.79 -5.19
C PRO A 233 6.98 15.37 -6.44
N PHE A 234 8.11 16.03 -6.70
CA PHE A 234 9.11 15.61 -7.67
C PHE A 234 10.33 15.04 -6.96
N PHE A 235 10.76 13.86 -7.41
CA PHE A 235 11.95 13.17 -6.95
C PHE A 235 13.02 13.23 -8.04
N TYR A 236 14.26 13.44 -7.65
CA TYR A 236 15.39 13.61 -8.56
C TYR A 236 16.45 12.54 -8.32
N ASP A 237 17.11 12.09 -9.40
CA ASP A 237 17.95 10.89 -9.41
C ASP A 237 19.28 11.12 -8.70
N VAL A 238 19.97 12.22 -9.01
CA VAL A 238 21.26 12.59 -8.41
C VAL A 238 21.24 14.06 -8.02
N VAL A 239 21.39 14.37 -6.74
CA VAL A 239 21.45 15.76 -6.26
C VAL A 239 22.56 15.97 -5.23
N CYS A 240 23.30 17.06 -5.39
CA CYS A 240 24.23 17.57 -4.40
C CYS A 240 23.87 19.00 -4.02
N THR A 241 23.31 19.17 -2.82
CA THR A 241 22.89 20.48 -2.29
C THR A 241 24.08 21.37 -1.93
N GLU A 242 25.27 20.80 -1.70
CA GLU A 242 26.48 21.59 -1.40
C GLU A 242 27.06 22.23 -2.66
N ARG A 243 26.97 21.51 -3.79
CA ARG A 243 27.41 21.99 -5.11
C ARG A 243 26.30 22.74 -5.87
N MET A 244 25.06 22.68 -5.38
CA MET A 244 23.86 23.13 -6.10
C MET A 244 23.77 22.51 -7.49
N LYS A 245 23.97 21.20 -7.58
CA LYS A 245 23.90 20.45 -8.84
C LYS A 245 22.95 19.28 -8.78
N ALA A 246 22.31 19.02 -9.91
CA ALA A 246 21.43 17.88 -10.10
C ALA A 246 21.65 17.23 -11.46
N ILE A 247 21.50 15.91 -11.52
CA ILE A 247 21.45 15.15 -12.76
C ILE A 247 20.16 14.33 -12.77
N GLU A 248 19.45 14.40 -13.89
CA GLU A 248 18.31 13.55 -14.22
C GLU A 248 18.76 12.51 -15.24
N TYR A 249 18.61 11.23 -14.91
CA TYR A 249 18.91 10.11 -15.78
C TYR A 249 17.61 9.61 -16.42
N ASN A 250 17.36 10.06 -17.64
CA ASN A 250 16.11 9.79 -18.33
C ASN A 250 16.18 8.47 -19.11
N GLY A 251 15.40 7.48 -18.67
CA GLY A 251 15.10 6.30 -19.49
C GLY A 251 14.32 6.68 -20.75
N ASP A 252 14.77 6.23 -21.92
CA ASP A 252 14.27 6.71 -23.21
C ASP A 252 12.76 6.49 -23.40
N TYR A 253 12.26 5.32 -22.98
CA TYR A 253 10.84 4.99 -23.08
C TYR A 253 9.98 5.75 -22.06
N TRP A 254 10.47 5.94 -20.83
CA TRP A 254 9.70 6.53 -19.74
C TRP A 254 9.55 8.04 -19.86
N HIS A 255 10.60 8.71 -20.34
CA HIS A 255 10.62 10.15 -20.61
C HIS A 255 10.36 10.49 -22.09
N ALA A 256 10.04 9.47 -22.90
CA ALA A 256 9.77 9.56 -24.32
C ALA A 256 10.82 10.41 -25.06
N ASN A 257 12.08 9.95 -25.11
CA ASN A 257 13.20 10.67 -25.73
C ASN A 257 12.78 11.34 -27.06
N PRO A 258 12.87 12.69 -27.19
CA PRO A 258 12.45 13.42 -28.39
C PRO A 258 13.15 12.99 -29.68
N ASN A 259 14.32 12.35 -29.59
CA ASN A 259 15.02 11.80 -30.74
C ASN A 259 14.43 10.46 -31.24
N LEU A 260 13.58 9.82 -30.43
CA LEU A 260 13.01 8.49 -30.67
C LEU A 260 11.48 8.49 -30.76
N TYR A 261 10.81 9.47 -30.15
CA TYR A 261 9.36 9.53 -30.05
C TYR A 261 8.82 10.88 -30.48
N GLU A 262 7.74 10.84 -31.26
CA GLU A 262 6.98 12.03 -31.67
C GLU A 262 6.06 12.52 -30.56
N ALA A 263 5.69 13.81 -30.63
CA ALA A 263 4.92 14.50 -29.59
C ALA A 263 3.58 13.84 -29.23
N ASP A 264 2.91 13.21 -30.20
CA ASP A 264 1.60 12.54 -30.06
C ASP A 264 1.72 11.07 -29.64
N TYR A 265 2.93 10.52 -29.55
CA TYR A 265 3.14 9.14 -29.12
C TYR A 265 2.66 8.93 -27.68
N ILE A 266 1.82 7.92 -27.47
CA ILE A 266 1.30 7.58 -26.14
C ILE A 266 2.18 6.53 -25.45
N VAL A 267 2.81 6.89 -24.34
CA VAL A 267 3.54 5.94 -23.49
C VAL A 267 2.52 5.09 -22.73
N LYS A 268 2.23 3.88 -23.23
CA LYS A 268 1.12 3.01 -22.78
C LYS A 268 1.06 2.78 -21.26
N LYS A 269 2.21 2.69 -20.60
CA LYS A 269 2.30 2.43 -19.15
C LYS A 269 1.95 3.67 -18.32
N ILE A 270 2.29 4.86 -18.80
CA ILE A 270 2.03 6.15 -18.15
C ILE A 270 0.65 6.69 -18.55
N LYS A 271 0.15 6.31 -19.73
CA LYS A 271 -1.09 6.80 -20.36
C LYS A 271 -1.07 8.31 -20.60
N MET A 272 0.11 8.83 -20.94
CA MET A 272 0.35 10.21 -21.34
C MET A 272 1.01 10.24 -22.73
N SER A 273 0.76 11.31 -23.48
CA SER A 273 1.51 11.62 -24.68
C SER A 273 2.94 12.06 -24.35
N ALA A 274 3.87 11.89 -25.29
CA ALA A 274 5.24 12.34 -25.17
C ALA A 274 5.30 13.85 -24.87
N LYS A 275 4.44 14.65 -25.52
CA LYS A 275 4.31 16.08 -25.26
C LYS A 275 3.96 16.39 -23.80
N GLU A 276 2.95 15.73 -23.23
CA GLU A 276 2.55 15.94 -21.83
C GLU A 276 3.66 15.54 -20.86
N ILE A 277 4.43 14.50 -21.19
CA ILE A 277 5.60 14.07 -20.41
C ILE A 277 6.67 15.15 -20.45
N TRP A 278 7.02 15.68 -21.64
CA TRP A 278 8.01 16.74 -21.78
C TRP A 278 7.59 18.02 -21.06
N GLU A 279 6.33 18.44 -21.17
CA GLU A 279 5.81 19.60 -20.45
C GLU A 279 5.94 19.42 -18.92
N ARG A 280 5.60 18.23 -18.41
CA ARG A 280 5.79 17.89 -17.00
C ARG A 280 7.26 17.89 -16.59
N ASP A 281 8.15 17.31 -17.40
CA ASP A 281 9.59 17.28 -17.14
C ASP A 281 10.20 18.68 -17.15
N GLN A 282 9.74 19.57 -18.03
CA GLN A 282 10.16 20.97 -18.01
C GLN A 282 9.77 21.67 -16.70
N ILE A 283 8.55 21.43 -16.18
CA ILE A 283 8.14 21.96 -14.87
C ILE A 283 9.00 21.36 -13.74
N LYS A 284 9.34 20.07 -13.82
CA LYS A 284 10.25 19.40 -12.88
C LYS A 284 11.63 20.07 -12.87
N LEU A 285 12.25 20.26 -14.04
CA LEU A 285 13.55 20.92 -14.16
C LEU A 285 13.50 22.38 -13.67
N LYS A 286 12.44 23.11 -14.01
CA LYS A 286 12.21 24.48 -13.55
C LYS A 286 12.21 24.58 -12.03
N CYS A 287 11.63 23.60 -11.32
CA CYS A 287 11.64 23.60 -9.85
C CYS A 287 13.06 23.59 -9.25
N LEU A 288 14.02 22.89 -9.87
CA LEU A 288 15.43 22.91 -9.47
C LEU A 288 16.11 24.23 -9.85
N LEU A 289 15.93 24.67 -11.10
CA LEU A 289 16.55 25.88 -11.63
C LEU A 289 16.18 27.12 -10.81
N GLU A 290 14.90 27.27 -10.45
CA GLU A 290 14.42 28.38 -9.60
C GLU A 290 15.01 28.38 -8.18
N ARG A 291 15.56 27.25 -7.74
CA ARG A 291 16.25 27.10 -6.45
C ARG A 291 17.77 27.28 -6.57
N GLY A 292 18.26 27.64 -7.76
CA GLY A 292 19.68 27.89 -8.02
C GLY A 292 20.50 26.65 -8.35
N PHE A 293 19.85 25.51 -8.64
CA PHE A 293 20.58 24.33 -9.09
C PHE A 293 21.00 24.47 -10.56
N GLU A 294 22.22 24.04 -10.88
CA GLU A 294 22.54 23.65 -12.24
C GLU A 294 22.08 22.22 -12.49
N VAL A 295 21.40 22.00 -13.61
CA VAL A 295 20.79 20.71 -13.93
C VAL A 295 21.31 20.18 -15.25
N LYS A 296 21.66 18.89 -15.28
CA LYS A 296 22.01 18.19 -16.51
C LYS A 296 21.08 16.99 -16.70
N VAL A 297 20.55 16.84 -17.91
CA VAL A 297 19.77 15.65 -18.29
C VAL A 297 20.68 14.71 -19.06
N VAL A 298 20.65 13.43 -18.71
CA VAL A 298 21.41 12.36 -19.34
C VAL A 298 20.41 11.32 -19.84
N TRP A 299 20.34 11.15 -21.15
CA TRP A 299 19.48 10.11 -21.73
C TRP A 299 20.17 8.75 -21.67
N GLU A 300 19.40 7.71 -21.37
CA GLU A 300 19.85 6.32 -21.34
C GLU A 300 20.58 5.94 -22.64
N SER A 301 20.00 6.26 -23.81
CA SER A 301 20.66 5.97 -25.09
C SER A 301 22.01 6.66 -25.26
N ASP A 302 22.16 7.87 -24.74
CA ASP A 302 23.39 8.65 -24.89
C ASP A 302 24.46 8.09 -23.96
N PHE A 303 24.07 7.72 -22.75
CA PHE A 303 24.93 7.07 -21.78
C PHE A 303 25.45 5.73 -22.26
N LEU A 304 24.57 4.85 -22.73
CA LEU A 304 24.93 3.49 -23.13
C LEU A 304 25.76 3.43 -24.43
N LYS A 305 25.73 4.47 -25.26
CA LYS A 305 26.45 4.50 -26.55
C LYS A 305 27.79 5.21 -26.50
N ASN A 306 28.04 6.04 -25.49
CA ASN A 306 29.20 6.94 -25.49
C ASN A 306 29.92 6.95 -24.14
N GLU A 307 31.02 6.21 -24.06
CA GLU A 307 31.88 6.15 -22.86
C GLU A 307 32.41 7.52 -22.41
N LYS A 308 32.50 8.52 -23.31
CA LYS A 308 33.01 9.86 -22.97
C LYS A 308 32.04 10.72 -22.18
N ILE A 309 30.76 10.38 -22.19
CA ILE A 309 29.73 11.20 -21.53
C ILE A 309 29.95 11.29 -20.02
N LEU A 310 30.44 10.22 -19.39
CA LEU A 310 30.80 10.21 -17.97
C LEU A 310 31.93 11.20 -17.68
N GLU A 311 32.98 11.22 -18.50
CA GLU A 311 34.08 12.17 -18.31
C GLU A 311 33.59 13.62 -18.42
N GLU A 312 32.68 13.90 -19.35
CA GLU A 312 32.07 15.24 -19.51
C GLU A 312 31.19 15.60 -18.32
N ILE A 313 30.42 14.65 -17.80
CA ILE A 313 29.59 14.84 -16.61
C ILE A 313 30.46 15.07 -15.38
N VAL A 314 31.53 14.30 -15.20
CA VAL A 314 32.49 14.47 -14.09
C VAL A 314 33.17 15.84 -14.14
N LYS A 315 33.62 16.27 -15.34
CA LYS A 315 34.19 17.61 -15.53
C LYS A 315 33.18 18.69 -15.18
N TRP A 316 31.95 18.57 -15.70
CA TRP A 316 30.87 19.49 -15.37
C TRP A 316 30.57 19.50 -13.87
N TRP A 317 30.48 18.34 -13.22
CA TRP A 317 30.17 18.19 -11.80
C TRP A 317 31.20 18.90 -10.91
N LYS A 318 32.49 18.72 -11.21
CA LYS A 318 33.61 19.30 -10.45
C LYS A 318 33.80 20.81 -10.67
N ASN A 319 33.33 21.36 -11.79
CA ASN A 319 33.47 22.79 -12.04
C ASN A 319 32.61 23.60 -11.06
N SER A 320 33.21 24.31 -10.11
CA SER A 320 32.47 25.22 -9.23
C SER A 320 31.93 26.42 -10.01
N GLN A 321 30.73 26.91 -9.67
CA GLN A 321 30.35 28.29 -9.99
C GLN A 321 31.41 29.24 -9.41
N LYS A 322 31.91 30.13 -10.25
CA LYS A 322 32.74 31.26 -9.83
C LYS A 322 31.91 32.29 -9.09
#